data_AF-A0A928WKW2-F1
#
_entry.id   AF-A0A928WKW2-F1
#
_cell.length_a   1.000
_cell.length_b   1.000
_cell.length_c   1.000
_cell.angle_alpha   90.00
_cell.angle_beta   90.00
_cell.angle_gamma   90.00
#
_symmetry.space_group_name_H-M   'P 1'
#
loop_
_entity.id
_entity.type
_entity.pdbx_description
1 polymer ?
#
loop_
_entity_poly.entity_id
_entity_poly.type
_entity_poly.pdbx_seq_one_letter_code
_entity_poly.pdbx_strand_id
1 'polypeptide(L)'
;MAIGNSLVCRYLGWGDFNQFRQMPLADHEVLIYTTPIGSAPVLIRGFLNCIRSEEVKEKLPQQFSENDLAAVMVEMVRTLPDSLMQEFNEWFYHNQKVLSDTVVVCAVISW
;
A
#
# COMPACT_ATOMS: atom_id res chain seq x y z
N MET A 1 -22.41 12.47 16.42
CA MET A 1 -21.17 12.13 17.16
C MET A 1 -20.48 11.02 16.39
N ALA A 2 -19.47 11.36 15.60
CA ALA A 2 -18.51 10.38 15.09
C ALA A 2 -17.16 10.84 15.64
N ILE A 3 -16.63 10.13 16.63
CA ILE A 3 -15.21 10.20 16.94
C ILE A 3 -14.57 9.49 15.75
N GLY A 4 -14.26 10.25 14.70
CA GLY A 4 -13.75 9.70 13.46
C GLY A 4 -12.39 9.09 13.74
N ASN A 5 -12.27 7.77 13.59
CA ASN A 5 -10.98 7.13 13.37
C ASN A 5 -10.38 7.80 12.12
N SER A 6 -9.42 8.70 12.32
CA SER A 6 -8.74 9.49 11.26
C SER A 6 -7.83 8.66 10.36
N LEU A 7 -7.98 7.33 10.40
CA LEU A 7 -7.18 6.39 9.65
C LEU A 7 -7.54 6.50 8.16
N VAL A 8 -6.55 6.76 7.33
CA VAL A 8 -6.71 6.85 5.88
C VAL A 8 -5.61 6.04 5.21
N CYS A 9 -5.94 5.32 4.15
CA CYS A 9 -4.96 4.68 3.28
C CYS A 9 -4.99 5.35 1.92
N ARG A 10 -3.84 5.85 1.46
CA ARG A 10 -3.70 6.56 0.19
C ARG A 10 -2.73 5.84 -0.72
N TYR A 11 -3.18 5.56 -1.92
CA TYR A 11 -2.37 5.00 -2.98
C TYR A 11 -1.30 6.00 -3.46
N LEU A 12 -0.05 5.54 -3.62
CA LEU A 12 1.06 6.38 -4.11
C LEU A 12 1.49 6.05 -5.54
N GLY A 13 1.27 4.83 -6.02
CA GLY A 13 1.74 4.38 -7.33
C GLY A 13 2.46 3.04 -7.27
N TRP A 14 3.08 2.68 -8.40
CA TRP A 14 4.08 1.61 -8.48
C TRP A 14 5.39 2.15 -9.05
N GLY A 15 6.51 1.51 -8.72
CA GLY A 15 7.84 1.96 -9.15
C GLY A 15 8.96 1.41 -8.27
N ASP A 16 10.15 1.99 -8.37
CA ASP A 16 11.31 1.59 -7.56
C ASP A 16 11.07 1.95 -6.09
N PHE A 17 11.17 0.94 -5.21
CA PHE A 17 11.00 1.08 -3.77
C PHE A 17 11.89 2.18 -3.16
N ASN A 18 13.11 2.36 -3.64
CA ASN A 18 14.02 3.38 -3.12
C ASN A 18 13.50 4.80 -3.33
N GLN A 19 12.76 5.05 -4.41
CA GLN A 19 12.15 6.35 -4.67
C GLN A 19 11.06 6.66 -3.65
N PHE A 20 10.21 5.68 -3.34
CA PHE A 20 9.19 5.83 -2.30
C PHE A 20 9.78 5.96 -0.90
N ARG A 21 10.86 5.24 -0.60
CA ARG A 21 11.53 5.29 0.70
C ARG A 21 12.19 6.65 0.98
N GLN A 22 12.57 7.37 -0.06
CA GLN A 22 13.12 8.73 0.06
C GLN A 22 12.04 9.81 0.17
N MET A 23 10.76 9.45 -0.01
CA MET A 23 9.67 10.39 0.14
C MET A 23 9.56 10.84 1.61
N PRO A 24 9.47 12.16 1.90
CA PRO A 24 9.25 12.62 3.25
C PRO A 24 7.88 12.16 3.73
N LEU A 25 7.85 11.42 4.83
CA LEU A 25 6.63 11.00 5.54
C LEU A 25 6.51 11.83 6.81
N ALA A 26 5.29 12.22 7.16
CA ALA A 26 5.04 12.84 8.45
C ALA A 26 5.13 11.82 9.60
N ASP A 27 5.25 12.30 10.84
CA ASP A 27 5.33 11.44 12.04
C ASP A 27 4.10 10.53 12.23
N HIS A 28 2.98 10.89 11.59
CA HIS A 28 1.71 10.17 11.63
C HIS A 28 1.43 9.41 10.33
N GLU A 29 2.47 9.11 9.56
CA GLU A 29 2.39 8.37 8.31
C GLU A 29 3.33 7.16 8.31
N VAL A 30 2.89 6.07 7.69
CA VAL A 30 3.75 4.92 7.41
C VAL A 30 3.59 4.47 5.97
N LEU A 31 4.71 4.28 5.29
CA LEU A 31 4.77 3.68 3.97
C LEU A 31 4.55 2.18 4.09
N ILE A 32 3.57 1.69 3.33
CA ILE A 32 3.36 0.27 3.10
C ILE A 32 3.62 -0.04 1.64
N TYR A 33 4.13 -1.24 1.38
CA TYR A 33 4.44 -1.66 0.04
C TYR A 33 4.21 -3.15 -0.14
N THR A 34 3.99 -3.55 -1.38
CA THR A 34 3.93 -4.96 -1.74
C THR A 34 4.47 -5.16 -3.14
N THR A 35 4.90 -6.38 -3.44
CA THR A 35 5.34 -6.72 -4.79
C THR A 35 4.16 -6.63 -5.77
N PRO A 36 4.42 -6.47 -7.07
CA PRO A 36 3.39 -6.50 -8.10
C PRO A 36 2.57 -7.80 -8.09
N ILE A 37 1.24 -7.70 -7.98
CA ILE A 37 0.39 -8.89 -7.99
C ILE A 37 -0.99 -8.60 -8.59
N GLY A 38 -1.06 -8.65 -9.93
CA GLY A 38 -2.16 -9.12 -10.81
C GLY A 38 -3.63 -8.70 -10.61
N SER A 39 -4.11 -8.56 -9.38
CA SER A 39 -5.51 -8.30 -9.05
C SER A 39 -5.67 -7.65 -7.68
N ALA A 40 -6.77 -6.91 -7.50
CA ALA A 40 -7.10 -6.21 -6.27
C ALA A 40 -7.06 -7.08 -4.99
N PRO A 41 -7.61 -8.31 -4.95
CA PRO A 41 -7.53 -9.16 -3.74
C PRO A 41 -6.10 -9.49 -3.34
N VAL A 42 -5.21 -9.65 -4.32
CA VAL A 42 -3.82 -10.00 -4.06
C VAL A 42 -3.03 -8.77 -3.62
N LEU A 43 -3.33 -7.59 -4.18
CA LEU A 43 -2.82 -6.31 -3.70
C LEU A 43 -3.19 -6.04 -2.23
N ILE A 44 -4.48 -6.23 -1.88
CA ILE A 44 -4.95 -6.10 -0.49
C ILE A 44 -4.20 -7.06 0.42
N ARG A 45 -4.09 -8.34 0.05
CA ARG A 45 -3.34 -9.33 0.83
C ARG A 45 -1.87 -8.94 1.00
N GLY A 46 -1.26 -8.39 -0.03
CA GLY A 46 0.11 -7.88 -0.01
C GLY A 46 0.31 -6.78 1.02
N PHE A 47 -0.56 -5.77 1.03
CA PHE A 47 -0.55 -4.70 2.03
C PHE A 47 -0.84 -5.21 3.44
N LEU A 48 -1.78 -6.14 3.61
CA LEU A 48 -2.05 -6.77 4.90
C LEU A 48 -0.84 -7.53 5.44
N ASN A 49 -0.06 -8.18 4.59
CA ASN A 49 1.19 -8.81 5.02
C ASN A 49 2.24 -7.77 5.40
N CYS A 50 2.30 -6.63 4.71
CA CYS A 50 3.23 -5.54 5.01
C CYS A 50 2.97 -4.94 6.41
N ILE A 51 1.71 -4.66 6.78
CA ILE A 51 1.40 -4.14 8.12
C ILE A 51 1.64 -5.16 9.24
N ARG A 52 1.78 -6.44 8.91
CA ARG A 52 2.14 -7.48 9.88
C ARG A 52 3.66 -7.60 10.10
N SER A 53 4.47 -6.90 9.30
CA SER A 53 5.91 -6.82 9.51
C SER A 53 6.24 -6.01 10.77
N GLU A 54 7.30 -6.39 11.47
CA GLU A 54 7.72 -5.68 12.69
C GLU A 54 8.03 -4.21 12.41
N GLU A 55 8.68 -3.89 11.27
CA GLU A 55 8.99 -2.51 10.89
C GLU A 55 7.75 -1.60 10.83
N VAL A 56 6.64 -2.11 10.29
CA VAL A 56 5.41 -1.32 10.16
C VAL A 56 4.61 -1.33 11.45
N LYS A 57 4.58 -2.47 12.16
CA LYS A 57 3.91 -2.59 13.48
C LYS A 57 4.49 -1.62 14.52
N GLU A 58 5.81 -1.44 14.54
CA GLU A 58 6.47 -0.52 15.48
C GLU A 58 6.09 0.95 15.25
N LYS A 59 5.72 1.31 14.01
CA LYS A 59 5.33 2.68 13.64
C LYS A 59 3.83 2.95 13.79
N LEU A 60 3.00 1.92 13.60
CA LEU A 60 1.55 2.05 13.67
C LEU A 60 1.07 2.24 15.12
N PRO A 61 0.10 3.13 15.37
CA PRO A 61 -0.48 3.28 16.70
C PRO A 61 -1.20 2.01 17.16
N GLN A 62 -0.91 1.56 18.38
CA GLN A 62 -1.50 0.34 18.96
C GLN A 62 -3.02 0.41 19.17
N GLN A 63 -3.60 1.61 19.08
CA GLN A 63 -5.05 1.82 19.18
C GLN A 63 -5.82 1.31 17.96
N PHE A 64 -5.17 1.16 16.80
CA PHE A 64 -5.82 0.65 15.59
C PHE A 64 -5.66 -0.87 15.53
N SER A 65 -6.80 -1.55 15.39
CA SER A 65 -6.79 -2.99 15.16
C SER A 65 -6.36 -3.32 13.74
N GLU A 66 -5.97 -4.58 13.50
CA GLU A 66 -5.72 -5.06 12.15
C GLU A 66 -6.96 -4.90 11.24
N ASN A 67 -8.16 -5.00 11.81
CA ASN A 67 -9.41 -4.82 11.07
C ASN A 67 -9.62 -3.37 10.62
N ASP A 68 -9.22 -2.39 11.45
CA ASP A 68 -9.29 -0.97 11.09
C ASP A 68 -8.35 -0.68 9.92
N LEU A 69 -7.11 -1.19 9.99
CA LEU A 69 -6.12 -1.07 8.92
C LEU A 69 -6.58 -1.77 7.64
N ALA A 70 -7.18 -2.96 7.76
CA ALA A 70 -7.74 -3.69 6.63
C ALA A 70 -8.88 -2.92 5.96
N ALA A 71 -9.77 -2.30 6.74
CA ALA A 71 -10.91 -1.57 6.21
C ALA A 71 -10.47 -0.43 5.29
N VAL A 72 -9.50 0.40 5.73
CA VAL A 72 -9.01 1.53 4.93
C VAL A 72 -8.24 1.09 3.69
N MET A 73 -7.51 -0.03 3.75
CA MET A 73 -6.85 -0.60 2.56
C MET A 73 -7.84 -1.13 1.54
N VAL A 74 -8.88 -1.84 2.00
CA VAL A 74 -9.93 -2.36 1.13
C VAL A 74 -10.68 -1.22 0.46
N GLU A 75 -11.00 -0.16 1.21
CA GLU A 75 -11.63 1.05 0.68
C GLU A 75 -10.73 1.73 -0.36
N MET A 76 -9.45 1.94 -0.04
CA MET A 76 -8.47 2.50 -0.98
C MET A 76 -8.41 1.69 -2.27
N VAL A 77 -8.25 0.36 -2.20
CA VAL A 77 -8.14 -0.48 -3.41
C VAL A 77 -9.45 -0.49 -4.22
N ARG A 78 -10.61 -0.45 -3.57
CA ARG A 78 -11.92 -0.38 -4.25
C ARG A 78 -12.17 0.94 -4.97
N THR A 79 -11.52 2.02 -4.54
CA THR A 79 -11.65 3.34 -5.16
C THR A 79 -10.64 3.58 -6.28
N LEU A 80 -9.70 2.65 -6.49
CA LEU A 80 -8.77 2.72 -7.63
C LEU A 80 -9.53 2.47 -8.94
N PRO A 81 -9.21 3.23 -10.01
CA PRO A 81 -9.77 2.97 -11.33
C PRO A 81 -9.39 1.57 -11.83
N ASP A 82 -10.33 0.85 -12.46
CA ASP A 82 -10.05 -0.46 -13.06
C ASP A 82 -8.91 -0.39 -14.11
N SER A 83 -8.83 0.74 -14.83
CA SER A 83 -7.77 1.01 -15.81
C SER A 83 -6.38 1.03 -15.18
N LEU A 84 -6.25 1.40 -13.91
CA LEU A 84 -4.98 1.47 -13.20
C LEU A 84 -4.41 0.07 -12.93
N MET A 85 -5.27 -0.88 -12.55
CA MET A 85 -4.88 -2.29 -12.41
C MET A 85 -4.49 -2.90 -13.77
N GLN A 86 -5.21 -2.53 -14.83
CA GLN A 86 -4.87 -2.97 -16.19
C GLN A 86 -3.52 -2.42 -16.64
N GLU A 87 -3.29 -1.10 -16.51
CA GLU A 87 -2.04 -0.45 -16.86
C GLU A 87 -0.86 -1.08 -16.12
N PHE A 88 -1.02 -1.32 -14.83
CA PHE A 88 0.00 -1.97 -14.02
C PHE A 88 0.33 -3.39 -14.50
N ASN A 89 -0.70 -4.18 -14.81
CA ASN A 89 -0.53 -5.56 -15.28
C ASN A 89 0.14 -5.61 -16.66
N GLU A 90 -0.23 -4.72 -17.58
CA GLU A 90 0.38 -4.59 -18.90
C GLU A 90 1.85 -4.18 -18.77
N TRP A 91 2.12 -3.15 -17.96
CA TRP A 91 3.48 -2.70 -17.69
C TRP A 91 4.33 -3.83 -17.09
N PHE A 92 3.81 -4.56 -16.09
CA PHE A 92 4.50 -5.68 -15.47
C PHE A 92 4.81 -6.77 -16.49
N TYR A 93 3.81 -7.19 -17.29
CA TYR A 93 3.97 -8.21 -18.31
C TYR A 93 5.05 -7.85 -19.34
N HIS A 94 5.06 -6.61 -19.83
CA HIS A 94 6.03 -6.15 -20.83
C HIS A 94 7.45 -5.97 -20.28
N ASN A 95 7.59 -5.68 -18.98
CA ASN A 95 8.88 -5.39 -18.36
C ASN A 95 9.45 -6.57 -17.54
N GLN A 96 8.82 -7.76 -17.54
CA GLN A 96 9.25 -8.92 -16.75
C GLN A 96 10.74 -9.29 -16.85
N LYS A 97 11.38 -9.07 -18.01
CA LYS A 97 12.82 -9.35 -18.22
C LYS A 97 13.75 -8.25 -17.69
N VAL A 98 13.20 -7.09 -17.35
CA VAL A 98 13.90 -5.86 -16.92
C VAL A 98 13.52 -5.48 -15.47
N LEU A 99 12.53 -6.15 -14.88
CA LEU A 99 12.16 -5.95 -13.49
C LEU A 99 13.38 -6.19 -12.60
N SER A 100 13.83 -5.12 -11.96
CA SER A 100 14.67 -5.28 -10.78
C SER A 100 13.78 -5.71 -9.62
N ASP A 101 14.34 -6.48 -8.69
CA ASP A 101 13.65 -6.98 -7.49
C ASP A 101 13.11 -5.85 -6.58
N THR A 102 13.30 -4.58 -6.93
CA THR A 102 12.89 -3.40 -6.17
C THR A 102 11.57 -2.79 -6.60
N VAL A 103 10.94 -3.27 -7.69
CA VAL A 103 9.66 -2.69 -8.13
C VAL A 103 8.54 -3.12 -7.19
N VAL A 104 7.80 -2.15 -6.67
CA VAL A 104 6.73 -2.35 -5.69
C VAL A 104 5.51 -1.49 -6.02
N VAL A 105 4.37 -1.86 -5.44
CA VAL A 105 3.19 -1.01 -5.33
C VAL A 105 3.18 -0.41 -3.93
N CYS A 106 3.03 0.91 -3.83
CA CYS A 106 3.13 1.66 -2.58
C CYS A 106 1.83 2.37 -2.22
N ALA A 107 1.58 2.43 -0.91
CA ALA A 107 0.54 3.24 -0.30
C ALA A 107 1.05 3.80 1.03
N VAL A 108 0.36 4.80 1.56
CA VAL A 108 0.64 5.38 2.87
C VAL A 108 -0.60 5.23 3.73
N ILE A 109 -0.39 4.80 4.97
CA ILE A 109 -1.39 4.88 6.02
C ILE A 109 -1.10 6.12 6.85
N SER A 110 -2.10 6.96 7.05
CA SER A 110 -2.04 8.18 7.87
C SER A 110 -3.05 8.07 9.01
N TRP A 111 -2.74 8.66 10.17
CA TRP A 111 -3.63 8.70 11.34
C TRP A 111 -3.66 10.04 12.07
#